data_AF-A0A962EMP4-F1
#
_entry.id   AF-A0A962EMP4-F1
#
_cell.length_a   1.000
_cell.length_b   1.000
_cell.length_c   1.000
_cell.angle_alpha   90.00
_cell.angle_beta   90.00
_cell.angle_gamma   90.00
#
_symmetry.space_group_name_H-M   'P 1'
#
loop_
_entity.id
_entity.type
_entity.pdbx_description
1 polymer ?
#
loop_
_entity_poly.entity_id
_entity_poly.type
_entity_poly.pdbx_seq_one_letter_code
_entity_poly.pdbx_strand_id
1 'polypeptide(L)'
;PLIVLDKAGYVGSLATNSEYEFIKQQRLGDLLTSEAILETVSARKKTGLGLGYFVTWVTTYTDQHNDVVGRQRFTLFKFDPSTISLPA
;
A
#
# COMPACT_ATOMS: atom_id res chain seq x y z
N PRO A 1 -3.59 8.85 -3.90
CA PRO A 1 -3.86 8.05 -5.12
C PRO A 1 -5.16 7.21 -5.06
N LEU A 2 -5.53 6.64 -3.90
CA LEU A 2 -6.67 5.70 -3.81
C LEU A 2 -8.05 6.30 -4.14
N ILE A 3 -8.24 7.60 -3.91
CA ILE A 3 -9.50 8.32 -4.17
C ILE A 3 -9.97 8.18 -5.63
N VAL A 4 -9.05 8.06 -6.59
CA VAL A 4 -9.41 7.85 -8.01
C VAL A 4 -10.07 6.48 -8.22
N LEU A 5 -9.58 5.45 -7.53
CA LEU A 5 -10.16 4.10 -7.58
C LEU A 5 -11.49 4.05 -6.83
N ASP A 6 -11.62 4.76 -5.71
CA ASP A 6 -12.88 4.88 -4.96
C ASP A 6 -13.97 5.50 -5.84
N LYS A 7 -13.66 6.60 -6.53
CA LYS A 7 -14.59 7.27 -7.48
C LYS A 7 -14.97 6.39 -8.67
N ALA A 8 -14.12 5.43 -9.03
CA ALA A 8 -14.37 4.47 -10.10
C ALA A 8 -15.12 3.21 -9.63
N GLY A 9 -15.60 3.17 -8.38
CA GLY A 9 -16.40 2.06 -7.83
C GLY A 9 -15.61 1.00 -7.06
N TYR A 10 -14.28 1.07 -7.03
CA TYR A 10 -13.42 0.12 -6.29
C TYR A 10 -13.27 0.55 -4.82
N VAL A 11 -14.41 0.70 -4.13
CA VAL A 11 -14.47 1.26 -2.77
C VAL A 11 -13.96 0.29 -1.70
N GLY A 12 -13.93 -1.02 -1.98
CA GLY A 12 -13.35 -2.03 -1.10
C GLY A 12 -11.83 -1.89 -1.02
N SER A 13 -11.26 -2.16 0.17
CA SER A 13 -9.82 -2.14 0.42
C SER A 13 -9.43 -3.31 1.31
N LEU A 14 -8.39 -4.04 0.94
CA LEU A 14 -7.77 -5.05 1.80
C LEU A 14 -6.25 -4.91 1.74
N ALA A 15 -5.59 -4.72 2.88
CA ALA A 15 -4.14 -4.83 2.96
C ALA A 15 -3.72 -6.29 2.78
N THR A 16 -2.81 -6.57 1.84
CA THR A 16 -2.43 -7.95 1.50
C THR A 16 -0.99 -8.28 1.84
N ASN A 17 -0.09 -7.31 1.83
CA ASN A 17 1.31 -7.53 2.18
C ASN A 17 1.97 -6.24 2.70
N SER A 18 2.89 -6.39 3.66
CA SER A 18 3.74 -5.30 4.14
C SER A 18 5.13 -5.84 4.45
N GLU A 19 6.11 -5.40 3.69
CA GLU A 19 7.52 -5.75 3.87
C GLU A 19 8.26 -4.56 4.47
N TYR A 20 9.15 -4.82 5.43
CA TYR A 20 9.92 -3.80 6.11
C TYR A 20 11.42 -4.08 5.97
N GLU A 21 12.16 -3.05 5.61
CA GLU A 21 13.62 -3.01 5.64
C GLU A 21 14.04 -2.05 6.76
N PHE A 22 14.77 -2.55 7.75
CA PHE A 22 15.35 -1.73 8.83
C PHE A 22 16.85 -1.57 8.59
N ILE A 23 17.28 -0.37 8.22
CA ILE A 23 18.66 -0.08 7.84
C ILE A 23 19.47 0.38 9.06
N LYS A 24 18.85 1.17 9.94
CA LYS A 24 19.46 1.72 11.15
C LYS A 24 18.49 1.57 12.32
N GLN A 25 19.01 1.35 13.53
CA GLN A 25 18.18 1.27 14.73
C GLN A 25 17.82 2.68 15.21
N GLN A 26 16.52 2.93 15.39
CA GLN A 26 15.99 4.19 15.89
C GLN A 26 16.11 4.28 17.41
N ARG A 27 16.20 5.50 17.92
CA ARG A 27 16.22 5.82 19.34
C ARG A 27 15.07 6.77 19.67
N LEU A 28 14.67 6.77 20.93
CA LEU A 28 13.71 7.76 21.43
C LEU A 28 14.30 9.16 21.22
N GLY A 29 13.49 10.05 20.65
CA GLY A 29 13.91 11.41 20.30
C GLY A 29 14.33 11.60 18.84
N ASP A 30 14.51 10.52 18.05
CA ASP A 30 14.72 10.64 16.61
C ASP A 30 13.48 11.24 15.95
N LEU A 31 13.70 12.20 15.03
CA LEU A 31 12.62 12.81 14.25
C LEU A 31 12.62 12.18 12.86
N LEU A 32 11.57 11.42 12.57
CA LEU A 32 11.45 10.74 11.29
C LEU A 32 10.57 11.51 10.31
N THR A 33 11.03 11.60 9.07
CA THR A 33 10.23 12.04 7.92
C THR A 33 9.92 10.83 7.05
N SER A 34 8.77 10.83 6.38
CA SER A 34 8.41 9.78 5.44
C SER A 34 7.98 10.34 4.10
N GLU A 35 8.42 9.67 3.03
CA GLU A 35 7.98 9.93 1.67
C GLU A 35 7.47 8.63 1.07
N ALA A 36 6.28 8.66 0.47
CA ALA A 36 5.66 7.51 -0.15
C ALA A 36 5.54 7.71 -1.66
N ILE A 37 6.07 6.76 -2.43
CA ILE A 37 6.00 6.76 -3.90
C ILE A 37 5.12 5.59 -4.34
N LEU A 38 4.16 5.88 -5.23
CA LEU A 38 3.41 4.83 -5.91
C LEU A 38 4.38 4.05 -6.80
N GLU A 39 4.51 2.76 -6.54
CA GLU A 39 5.48 1.93 -7.22
C GLU A 39 4.83 1.12 -8.34
N THR A 40 3.72 0.43 -8.05
CA THR A 40 3.01 -0.36 -9.05
C THR A 40 1.49 -0.31 -8.87
N VAL A 41 0.80 -0.44 -9.99
CA VAL A 41 -0.62 -0.79 -10.07
C VAL A 41 -0.72 -1.98 -11.01
N SER A 42 -1.30 -3.09 -10.56
CA SER A 42 -1.44 -4.28 -11.39
C SER A 42 -2.42 -4.06 -12.56
N ALA A 43 -2.47 -4.98 -13.52
CA ALA A 43 -3.67 -5.13 -14.34
C ALA A 43 -4.88 -5.51 -13.47
N ARG A 44 -6.11 -5.34 -13.97
CA ARG A 44 -7.32 -5.74 -13.24
C ARG A 44 -7.33 -7.25 -13.01
N LYS A 45 -7.62 -7.68 -11.79
CA LYS A 45 -7.68 -9.08 -11.36
C LYS A 45 -9.08 -9.41 -10.84
N LYS A 46 -9.50 -10.65 -11.05
CA LYS A 46 -10.66 -11.25 -10.37
C LYS A 46 -10.15 -12.06 -9.18
N THR A 47 -10.68 -11.80 -8.00
CA THR A 47 -10.40 -12.56 -6.77
C THR A 47 -11.71 -13.00 -6.13
N GLY A 48 -11.65 -13.73 -5.01
CA GLY A 48 -12.84 -14.05 -4.21
C GLY A 48 -13.55 -12.81 -3.64
N LEU A 49 -12.85 -11.68 -3.54
CA LEU A 49 -13.39 -10.40 -3.06
C LEU A 49 -13.95 -9.52 -4.19
N GLY A 50 -13.92 -10.00 -5.43
CA GLY A 50 -14.38 -9.27 -6.61
C GLY A 50 -13.26 -8.85 -7.56
N LEU A 51 -13.60 -7.98 -8.50
CA LEU A 51 -12.72 -7.37 -9.48
C LEU A 51 -11.99 -6.19 -8.86
N GLY A 52 -10.68 -6.09 -9.09
CA GLY A 52 -9.88 -5.04 -8.49
C GLY A 52 -8.45 -4.95 -8.99
N TYR A 53 -7.65 -4.14 -8.30
CA TYR A 53 -6.25 -3.85 -8.60
C TYR A 53 -5.41 -4.00 -7.34
N PHE A 54 -4.25 -4.61 -7.47
CA PHE A 54 -3.22 -4.52 -6.45
C PHE A 54 -2.46 -3.20 -6.65
N VAL A 55 -2.31 -2.45 -5.57
CA VAL A 55 -1.62 -1.17 -5.55
C VAL A 55 -0.50 -1.26 -4.53
N THR A 56 0.73 -1.01 -4.97
CA THR A 56 1.91 -1.03 -4.12
C THR A 56 2.55 0.34 -4.08
N TRP A 57 2.87 0.80 -2.89
CA TRP A 57 3.75 1.95 -2.68
C TRP A 57 4.93 1.58 -1.80
N VAL A 58 6.02 2.33 -1.96
CA VAL A 58 7.18 2.26 -1.09
C VAL A 58 7.25 3.54 -0.28
N THR A 59 7.23 3.40 1.04
CA THR A 59 7.49 4.48 1.98
C THR A 59 8.96 4.41 2.40
N THR A 60 9.71 5.48 2.17
CA THR A 60 11.08 5.64 2.67
C THR A 60 11.05 6.52 3.90
N TYR A 61 11.73 6.11 4.96
CA TYR A 61 11.85 6.86 6.21
C TYR A 61 13.26 7.42 6.35
N THR A 62 13.36 8.71 6.64
CA THR A 62 14.63 9.40 6.91
C THR A 62 14.64 10.01 8.30
N ASP A 63 15.82 10.08 8.93
CA ASP A 63 16.00 10.78 10.22
C ASP A 63 16.25 12.28 10.03
N GLN A 64 16.44 13.01 11.13
CA GLN A 64 16.74 14.45 11.14
C GLN A 64 18.05 14.83 10.43
N HIS A 65 18.92 13.87 10.14
CA HIS A 65 20.16 14.05 9.41
C HIS A 65 20.01 13.67 7.94
N ASN A 66 18.79 13.35 7.51
CA ASN A 66 18.44 12.93 6.17
C ASN A 66 19.03 11.56 5.78
N ASP A 67 19.43 10.74 6.76
CA ASP A 67 19.85 9.36 6.53
C ASP A 67 18.61 8.47 6.37
N VAL A 68 18.62 7.56 5.40
CA VAL A 68 17.56 6.56 5.27
C VAL A 68 17.70 5.54 6.40
N VAL A 69 16.67 5.44 7.24
CA VAL A 69 16.67 4.53 8.39
C VAL A 69 15.87 3.25 8.15
N GLY A 70 14.98 3.27 7.15
CA GLY A 70 14.21 2.10 6.76
C GLY A 70 13.26 2.37 5.60
N ARG A 71 12.66 1.29 5.10
CA ARG A 71 11.65 1.33 4.04
C ARG A 71 10.50 0.38 4.37
N GLN A 72 9.32 0.73 3.90
CA GLN A 72 8.15 -0.14 3.90
C GLN A 72 7.63 -0.27 2.47
N ARG A 73 7.53 -1.50 1.97
CA ARG A 73 6.79 -1.81 0.75
C ARG A 73 5.42 -2.33 1.14
N PHE A 74 4.37 -1.57 0.86
CA PHE A 74 3.00 -1.92 1.25
C PHE A 74 2.14 -2.17 0.02
N THR A 75 1.43 -3.29 0.03
CA THR A 75 0.50 -3.66 -1.03
C THR A 75 -0.91 -3.85 -0.47
N LEU A 76 -1.88 -3.23 -1.12
CA LEU A 76 -3.30 -3.50 -0.89
C LEU A 76 -4.00 -3.92 -2.19
N PHE A 77 -5.18 -4.48 -2.03
CA PHE A 77 -6.13 -4.76 -3.10
C PHE A 77 -7.31 -3.80 -2.98
N LYS A 78 -7.51 -2.94 -4.00
CA LYS A 78 -8.74 -2.14 -4.17
C LYS A 78 -9.70 -2.89 -5.05
N PHE A 79 -10.94 -3.07 -4.61
CA PHE A 79 -11.90 -3.90 -5.32
C PHE A 79 -13.30 -3.33 -5.31
N ASP A 80 -14.10 -3.72 -6.29
CA ASP A 80 -15.52 -3.43 -6.37
C ASP A 80 -16.31 -4.55 -5.65
N PRO A 81 -16.89 -4.28 -4.47
CA PRO A 81 -17.62 -5.29 -3.70
C PRO A 81 -18.87 -5.83 -4.41
N SER A 82 -19.45 -5.09 -5.35
CA SER A 82 -20.63 -5.55 -6.12
C SER A 82 -20.32 -6.73 -7.03
N THR A 83 -19.03 -6.99 -7.27
CA THR A 83 -18.54 -8.08 -8.14
C THR A 83 -18.10 -9.32 -7.36
N ILE A 84 -18.35 -9.35 -6.04
CA ILE A 84 -18.11 -10.55 -5.22
C ILE A 84 -18.96 -11.70 -5.77
N SER A 85 -18.28 -12.74 -6.22
CA SER A 85 -18.89 -14.00 -6.58
C SER A 85 -19.18 -14.78 -5.31
N LEU A 86 -20.41 -14.71 -4.80
CA LEU A 86 -20.84 -15.65 -3.77
C LEU A 86 -20.87 -17.06 -4.38
N PRO A 87 -20.36 -18.08 -3.68
CA PRO A 87 -20.62 -19.46 -4.07
C PRO A 87 -22.14 -19.70 -4.10
N ALA A 88 -22.60 -20.51 -5.05
CA ALA A 88 -23.98 -21.00 -5.09
C ALA A 88 -24.29 -21.89 -3.88
#